data_AF-A0A2S1QX67-F1
#
_entry.id   AF-A0A2S1QX67-F1
#
_cell.length_a   1.000
_cell.length_b   1.000
_cell.length_c   1.000
_cell.angle_alpha   90.00
_cell.angle_beta   90.00
_cell.angle_gamma   90.00
#
_symmetry.space_group_name_H-M   'P 1'
#
loop_
_entity.id
_entity.type
_entity.pdbx_description
1 polymer ?
#
loop_
_entity_poly.entity_id
_entity_poly.type
_entity_poly.pdbx_seq_one_letter_code
_entity_poly.pdbx_strand_id
1 'polypeptide(L)' 'MRQKTYHAFTKRAILNRTPNWAKNMFRITFILTSAITIFIAGTNLFSEEIKYESMLGLKALDAVVYGLSKMFGVEIKEEQ' A
#
# COMPACT_ATOMS: atom_id res chain seq x y z
N MET A 1 -16.65 -4.03 30.19
CA MET A 1 -16.83 -4.50 28.79
C MET A 1 -15.45 -4.69 28.16
N ARG A 2 -15.16 -5.87 27.62
CA ARG A 2 -13.96 -6.10 26.79
C ARG A 2 -14.35 -5.84 25.33
N GLN A 3 -13.60 -4.98 24.65
CA GLN A 3 -13.71 -4.83 23.20
C GLN A 3 -12.68 -5.75 22.54
N LYS A 4 -13.11 -6.55 21.55
CA LYS A 4 -12.18 -7.35 20.72
C LYS A 4 -12.03 -6.70 19.35
N THR A 5 -10.78 -6.47 18.98
CA THR A 5 -10.39 -5.90 17.68
C THR A 5 -10.19 -7.02 16.69
N TYR A 6 -10.95 -7.04 15.60
CA TYR A 6 -10.79 -8.00 14.51
C TYR A 6 -10.27 -7.31 13.25
N HIS A 7 -9.35 -7.97 12.55
CA HIS A 7 -8.90 -7.54 11.22
C HIS A 7 -9.62 -8.38 10.18
N ALA A 8 -10.50 -7.74 9.42
CA ALA A 8 -11.32 -8.41 8.42
C ALA A 8 -10.95 -7.96 7.01
N PHE A 9 -10.89 -8.91 6.08
CA PHE A 9 -10.77 -8.68 4.65
C PHE A 9 -12.16 -8.84 4.03
N THR A 10 -12.92 -7.76 3.95
CA THR A 10 -14.32 -7.79 3.51
C THR A 10 -14.65 -6.58 2.63
N LYS A 11 -15.72 -6.65 1.83
CA LYS A 11 -16.17 -5.48 1.05
C LYS A 11 -16.48 -4.25 1.91
N ARG A 12 -16.88 -4.47 3.18
CA ARG A 12 -17.15 -3.41 4.16
C ARG A 12 -15.87 -2.84 4.80
N ALA A 13 -14.74 -3.55 4.71
CA ALA A 13 -13.46 -3.11 5.24
C ALA A 13 -12.97 -1.78 4.65
N ILE A 14 -13.35 -1.48 3.40
CA ILE A 14 -13.01 -0.21 2.71
C ILE A 14 -13.56 1.00 3.46
N LEU A 15 -14.74 0.85 4.10
CA LEU A 15 -15.40 1.90 4.87
C LEU A 15 -14.87 1.99 6.31
N ASN A 16 -14.18 0.95 6.78
CA ASN A 16 -13.65 0.86 8.13
C ASN A 16 -12.23 1.46 8.18
N ARG A 17 -11.76 1.74 9.40
CA ARG A 17 -10.38 2.20 9.61
C ARG A 17 -9.40 1.10 9.18
N THR A 18 -8.48 1.42 8.28
CA THR A 18 -7.39 0.52 7.90
C THR A 18 -6.49 0.19 9.10
N PRO A 19 -6.15 -1.10 9.33
CA PRO A 19 -5.22 -1.50 10.38
C PRO A 19 -3.86 -0.81 10.26
N ASN A 20 -3.23 -0.52 11.40
CA ASN A 20 -1.93 0.16 11.42
C ASN A 20 -0.84 -0.67 10.69
N TRP A 21 -0.86 -2.00 10.80
CA TRP A 21 0.10 -2.86 10.11
C TRP A 21 -0.03 -2.75 8.58
N ALA A 22 -1.25 -2.76 8.03
CA ALA A 22 -1.50 -2.67 6.60
C ALA A 22 -1.09 -1.29 6.06
N LYS A 23 -1.37 -0.24 6.84
CA LYS A 23 -0.92 1.13 6.54
C LYS A 23 0.60 1.26 6.54
N ASN A 24 1.28 0.65 7.52
CA ASN A 24 2.73 0.69 7.61
C ASN A 24 3.40 -0.11 6.48
N MET A 25 2.86 -1.27 6.12
CA MET A 25 3.32 -2.03 4.96
C MET A 25 3.24 -1.21 3.68
N PHE A 26 2.09 -0.57 3.42
CA PHE A 26 1.96 0.33 2.27
C PHE A 26 3.00 1.46 2.28
N ARG A 27 3.22 2.11 3.44
CA ARG A 27 4.21 3.19 3.56
C ARG A 27 5.63 2.71 3.26
N ILE A 28 6.01 1.56 3.79
CA ILE A 28 7.34 0.97 3.54
C ILE A 28 7.50 0.68 2.04
N THR A 29 6.52 0.02 1.43
CA THR A 29 6.56 -0.28 -0.01
C THR A 29 6.65 1.01 -0.84
N PHE A 30 5.82 2.01 -0.53
CA PHE A 30 5.80 3.29 -1.23
C PHE A 30 7.14 4.05 -1.13
N ILE A 31 7.78 4.01 0.03
CA ILE A 31 9.11 4.62 0.22
C ILE A 31 10.15 3.89 -0.64
N LEU A 32 10.13 2.55 -0.64
CA LEU A 32 11.06 1.74 -1.42
C LEU A 32 10.88 1.95 -2.93
N THR A 33 9.64 1.87 -3.44
CA THR A 33 9.35 2.10 -4.86
C THR A 33 9.71 3.52 -5.30
N SER A 34 9.50 4.52 -4.43
CA SER A 34 9.90 5.90 -4.69
C SER A 34 11.42 6.06 -4.72
N ALA A 35 12.16 5.42 -3.81
CA ALA A 35 13.62 5.42 -3.84
C ALA A 35 14.16 4.77 -5.12
N ILE A 36 13.58 3.64 -5.54
CA ILE A 36 13.93 2.98 -6.81
C ILE A 36 13.61 3.88 -8.00
N THR A 37 12.45 4.54 -8.01
CA THR A 37 12.05 5.48 -9.07
C THR A 37 13.06 6.61 -9.20
N ILE A 38 13.50 7.20 -8.09
CA ILE A 38 14.50 8.28 -8.08
C ILE A 38 15.85 7.77 -8.61
N PHE A 39 16.27 6.57 -8.21
CA PHE A 39 17.49 5.95 -8.71
C PHE A 39 17.45 5.73 -10.23
N ILE A 40 16.36 5.17 -10.75
CA ILE A 40 16.15 4.93 -12.20
C ILE A 40 16.15 6.25 -12.97
N ALA A 41 15.51 7.29 -12.43
CA ALA A 41 15.48 8.60 -13.06
C ALA A 41 16.89 9.23 -13.17
N GLY A 42 17.69 9.14 -12.11
CA GLY A 42 19.01 9.79 -12.02
C GLY A 42 20.18 9.02 -12.66
N THR A 43 20.05 7.71 -12.88
CA THR A 43 21.15 6.90 -13.46
C THR A 43 21.22 7.01 -14.98
N ASN A 44 22.41 6.91 -15.59
CA ASN A 44 22.57 6.83 -17.05
C ASN A 44 22.74 5.40 -17.58
N LEU A 45 22.47 4.40 -16.73
CA LEU A 45 22.63 2.98 -17.08
C LEU A 45 21.54 2.45 -18.02
N PHE A 46 20.42 3.15 -18.15
CA PHE A 46 19.25 2.73 -18.93
C PHE A 46 18.90 3.77 -19.99
N SER A 47 18.37 3.31 -21.13
CA SER A 47 17.77 4.19 -22.14
C SER A 47 16.53 4.91 -21.57
N GLU A 48 16.21 6.06 -22.13
CA GLU A 48 15.09 6.89 -21.66
C GLU A 48 13.74 6.15 -21.73
N GLU A 49 13.53 5.34 -22.76
CA GLU A 49 12.32 4.55 -22.96
C GLU A 49 12.12 3.52 -21.83
N ILE A 50 13.18 2.77 -21.48
CA ILE A 50 13.16 1.79 -20.38
C ILE A 50 12.92 2.48 -19.03
N LYS A 51 13.53 3.65 -18.81
CA LYS A 51 13.29 4.43 -17.59
C LYS A 51 11.82 4.80 -17.46
N TYR A 52 11.24 5.33 -18.54
CA TYR A 52 9.86 5.78 -18.54
C TYR A 52 8.89 4.63 -18.24
N GLU A 53 9.03 3.49 -18.92
CA GLU A 53 8.20 2.31 -18.69
C GLU A 53 8.35 1.75 -17.27
N SER A 54 9.59 1.67 -16.77
CA SER A 54 9.88 1.16 -15.42
C SER A 54 9.28 2.06 -14.35
N MET A 55 9.43 3.38 -14.50
CA MET A 55 8.87 4.35 -13.55
C MET A 55 7.35 4.33 -13.56
N LEU A 56 6.70 4.22 -14.73
CA LEU A 56 5.26 4.04 -14.83
C LEU A 56 4.80 2.74 -14.16
N GLY A 57 5.51 1.63 -14.40
CA GLY A 57 5.22 0.33 -13.78
C GLY A 57 5.29 0.39 -12.26
N LEU A 58 6.30 1.06 -11.69
CA LEU A 58 6.43 1.27 -10.25
C LEU A 58 5.27 2.10 -9.68
N LYS A 59 4.79 3.12 -10.41
CA LYS A 59 3.65 3.93 -9.96
C LYS A 59 2.32 3.20 -10.06
N ALA A 60 2.14 2.34 -11.07
CA ALA A 60 1.00 1.44 -11.12
C ALA A 60 1.01 0.46 -9.94
N LEU A 61 2.18 -0.08 -9.59
CA LEU A 61 2.34 -0.94 -8.42
C LEU A 61 1.97 -0.22 -7.11
N ASP A 62 2.42 1.02 -6.93
CA ASP A 62 2.05 1.84 -5.77
C ASP A 62 0.53 1.95 -5.60
N ALA A 63 -0.20 2.18 -6.70
CA ALA A 63 -1.65 2.29 -6.69
C ALA A 63 -2.34 0.96 -6.32
N VAL A 64 -1.85 -0.17 -6.85
CA VAL A 64 -2.36 -1.50 -6.51
C VAL A 64 -2.14 -1.80 -5.03
N VAL A 65 -0.93 -1.59 -4.52
CA VAL A 65 -0.59 -1.85 -3.11
C VAL A 65 -1.40 -0.95 -2.19
N TYR A 66 -1.62 0.32 -2.57
CA TYR A 66 -2.54 1.21 -1.85
C TYR A 66 -3.96 0.62 -1.78
N GLY A 67 -4.52 0.21 -2.91
CA GLY A 67 -5.84 -0.42 -2.99
C GLY A 67 -5.95 -1.65 -2.09
N LEU A 68 -4.97 -2.55 -2.16
CA LEU A 68 -4.89 -3.75 -1.32
C LEU A 68 -4.82 -3.39 0.17
N SER A 69 -4.05 -2.36 0.55
CA SER A 69 -3.98 -1.91 1.94
C SER A 69 -5.34 -1.48 2.50
N LYS A 70 -6.21 -0.94 1.64
CA LYS A 70 -7.56 -0.46 1.99
C LYS A 70 -8.60 -1.59 2.06
N MET A 71 -8.28 -2.79 1.58
CA MET A 71 -9.14 -3.96 1.71
C MET A 71 -9.13 -4.57 3.12
N PHE A 72 -8.22 -4.12 3.99
CA PHE A 72 -8.19 -4.50 5.40
C PHE A 72 -8.86 -3.42 6.25
N GLY A 73 -9.74 -3.86 7.15
CA GLY A 73 -10.52 -3.00 8.03
C GLY A 73 -10.43 -3.49 9.47
N VAL A 74 -10.44 -2.55 10.41
CA VAL A 74 -10.59 -2.82 11.83
C VAL A 74 -12.08 -2.84 12.17
N GLU A 75 -12.58 -3.99 12.62
CA GLU A 75 -13.94 -4.13 13.16
C GLU A 75 -13.87 -4.24 14.69
N ILE A 76 -14.64 -3.41 15.38
CA ILE A 76 -14.79 -3.46 16.84
C ILE A 76 -16.12 -4.16 17.12
N LYS A 77 -16.06 -5.33 17.77
CA LYS A 77 -17.27 -6.00 18.29
C LYS A 77 -17.31 -5.85 19.81
N GLU A 78 -18.46 -5.40 20.31
CA GLU A 78 -18.77 -5.43 21.74
C GLU A 78 -19.20 -6.86 22.10
N GLU A 79 -18.51 -7.48 23.07
CA GLU A 79 -19.03 -8.70 23.71
C GLU A 79 -20.25 -8.30 24.55
N GLN A 80 -21.42 -8.84 24.19
CA GLN A 80 -22.63 -8.80 25.02
C GLN A 80 -22.45 -9.71 26.25
#